data_AF-A0A920Q7M0-F1
#
_entry.id   AF-A0A920Q7M0-F1
#
_cell.length_a   1.000
_cell.length_b   1.000
_cell.length_c   1.000
_cell.angle_alpha   90.00
_cell.angle_beta   90.00
_cell.angle_gamma   90.00
#
_symmetry.space_group_name_H-M   'P 1'
#
loop_
_entity.id
_entity.type
_entity.pdbx_description
1 polymer ?
#
loop_
_entity_poly.entity_id
_entity_poly.type
_entity_poly.pdbx_seq_one_letter_code
_entity_poly.pdbx_strand_id
1 'polypeptide(L)'
;MDFDPEADYVHFTGNNTIYGTEWAQEPDSGIVPLVADLSSNIFSKQIDVTKYGLIYAGAQKNLGAAGVTLVIIREIWYHVARESSSYA
;
A
#
# COMPACT_ATOMS: atom_id res chain seq x y z
N MET A 1 -17.72 -4.87 -0.67
CA MET A 1 -17.17 -5.32 0.63
C MET A 1 -17.56 -4.26 1.62
N ASP A 2 -18.01 -4.64 2.81
CA ASP A 2 -18.34 -3.67 3.86
C ASP A 2 -17.12 -3.52 4.76
N PHE A 3 -16.54 -2.32 4.78
CA PHE A 3 -15.42 -1.97 5.66
C PHE A 3 -15.94 -1.17 6.85
N ASP A 4 -15.25 -1.29 7.99
CA ASP A 4 -15.52 -0.47 9.16
C ASP A 4 -15.22 1.00 8.81
N PRO A 5 -16.20 1.91 8.84
CA PRO A 5 -15.99 3.32 8.52
C PRO A 5 -15.10 4.04 9.53
N GLU A 6 -14.89 3.47 10.73
CA GLU A 6 -13.99 4.01 11.76
C GLU A 6 -12.57 3.42 11.71
N ALA A 7 -12.28 2.52 10.75
CA ALA A 7 -10.94 1.98 10.60
C ALA A 7 -9.93 3.06 10.19
N ASP A 8 -8.74 3.03 10.80
CA ASP A 8 -7.65 3.94 10.43
C ASP A 8 -7.19 3.74 8.97
N TYR A 9 -7.23 2.49 8.50
CA TYR A 9 -6.91 2.11 7.12
C TYR A 9 -7.41 0.69 6.79
N VAL A 10 -7.48 0.39 5.48
CA VAL A 10 -7.65 -0.97 4.96
C VAL A 10 -6.35 -1.43 4.32
N HIS A 11 -5.78 -2.54 4.81
CA HIS A 11 -4.62 -3.17 4.20
C HIS A 11 -5.03 -4.25 3.21
N PHE A 12 -4.38 -4.28 2.04
CA PHE A 12 -4.50 -5.40 1.12
C PHE A 12 -3.18 -5.72 0.40
N THR A 13 -3.07 -6.96 -0.07
CA THR A 13 -1.98 -7.41 -0.94
C THR A 13 -2.45 -7.41 -2.39
N GLY A 14 -1.82 -6.60 -3.25
CA GLY A 14 -2.25 -6.44 -4.65
C GLY A 14 -2.15 -7.74 -5.46
N ASN A 15 -1.04 -8.48 -5.29
CA ASN A 15 -0.82 -9.78 -5.90
C ASN A 15 -0.23 -10.77 -4.89
N ASN A 16 -0.96 -11.85 -4.59
CA ASN A 16 -0.49 -12.90 -3.71
C ASN A 16 0.36 -13.91 -4.48
N THR A 17 1.68 -13.80 -4.32
CA THR A 17 2.67 -14.59 -5.08
C THR A 17 2.50 -16.09 -4.92
N ILE A 18 2.19 -16.56 -3.70
CA ILE A 18 2.15 -18.01 -3.41
C ILE A 18 0.91 -18.64 -4.04
N TYR A 19 -0.22 -17.95 -3.94
CA TYR A 19 -1.50 -18.47 -4.41
C TYR A 19 -1.82 -18.08 -5.86
N GLY A 20 -0.99 -17.23 -6.48
CA GLY A 20 -1.18 -16.79 -7.87
C GLY A 20 -2.45 -15.97 -8.08
N THR A 21 -2.89 -15.24 -7.06
CA THR A 21 -4.13 -14.45 -7.10
C THR A 21 -3.82 -12.96 -7.09
N GLU A 22 -4.38 -12.23 -8.05
CA GLU A 22 -4.24 -10.79 -8.17
C GLU A 22 -5.61 -10.11 -8.20
N TRP A 23 -5.71 -8.93 -7.58
CA TRP A 23 -6.88 -8.08 -7.67
C TRP A 23 -7.05 -7.53 -9.10
N ALA A 24 -8.20 -7.86 -9.72
CA ALA A 24 -8.59 -7.29 -11.00
C ALA A 24 -8.87 -5.79 -10.89
N GLN A 25 -9.48 -5.37 -9.78
CA GLN A 25 -9.69 -3.98 -9.36
C GLN A 25 -9.39 -3.88 -7.86
N GLU A 26 -8.86 -2.75 -7.42
CA GLU A 26 -8.61 -2.53 -5.99
C GLU A 26 -9.92 -2.54 -5.18
N PRO A 27 -9.86 -2.89 -3.87
CA PRO A 27 -11.02 -2.74 -2.99
C PRO A 27 -11.47 -1.28 -2.94
N ASP A 28 -12.79 -1.06 -3.02
CA ASP A 28 -13.42 0.23 -2.74
C ASP A 28 -13.65 0.36 -1.24
N SER A 29 -12.78 1.10 -0.55
CA SER A 29 -12.85 1.37 0.88
C SER A 29 -13.58 2.67 1.22
N GLY A 30 -14.23 3.32 0.24
CA GLY A 30 -14.92 4.58 0.45
C GLY A 30 -13.98 5.69 0.97
N ILE A 31 -14.24 6.16 2.19
CA ILE A 31 -13.42 7.21 2.83
C ILE A 31 -12.19 6.66 3.55
N VAL A 32 -12.14 5.36 3.83
CA VAL A 32 -11.06 4.74 4.60
C VAL A 32 -9.83 4.59 3.70
N PRO A 33 -8.66 5.10 4.07
CA PRO A 33 -7.48 5.05 3.21
C PRO A 33 -6.96 3.62 2.97
N LEU A 34 -6.50 3.35 1.74
CA LEU A 34 -5.86 2.07 1.41
C LEU A 34 -4.37 2.05 1.77
N VAL A 35 -3.92 0.92 2.32
CA VAL A 35 -2.51 0.53 2.46
C VAL A 35 -2.25 -0.70 1.61
N ALA A 36 -1.30 -0.64 0.69
CA ALA A 36 -1.09 -1.71 -0.29
C ALA A 36 0.32 -2.30 -0.25
N ASP A 37 0.41 -3.64 -0.13
CA ASP A 37 1.59 -4.41 -0.52
C ASP A 37 1.55 -4.67 -2.02
N LEU A 38 2.39 -3.97 -2.77
CA LEU A 38 2.54 -4.15 -4.21
C LEU A 38 3.89 -4.79 -4.57
N SER A 39 4.56 -5.47 -3.63
CA SER A 39 5.92 -6.01 -3.87
C SER A 39 5.99 -6.85 -5.16
N SER A 40 4.99 -7.66 -5.43
CA SER A 40 4.93 -8.62 -6.55
C SER A 40 4.24 -8.08 -7.81
N ASN A 41 3.78 -6.83 -7.85
CA ASN A 41 3.14 -6.24 -9.02
C ASN A 41 3.30 -4.70 -9.15
N ILE A 42 4.16 -4.06 -8.36
CA ILE A 42 4.48 -2.64 -8.53
C ILE A 42 5.07 -2.43 -9.93
N PHE A 43 4.58 -1.42 -10.66
CA PHE A 43 4.96 -1.14 -12.06
C PHE A 43 4.58 -2.22 -13.09
N SER A 44 3.76 -3.22 -12.76
CA SER A 44 3.20 -4.15 -13.78
C SER A 44 2.03 -3.54 -14.55
N LYS A 45 1.34 -2.56 -13.95
CA LYS A 45 0.19 -1.84 -14.51
C LYS A 45 0.14 -0.40 -13.97
N GLN A 46 -0.62 0.46 -14.64
CA GLN A 46 -0.94 1.78 -14.11
C GLN A 46 -1.88 1.64 -12.90
N ILE A 47 -1.63 2.44 -11.87
CA ILE A 47 -2.47 2.52 -10.66
C ILE A 47 -2.80 3.97 -10.38
N ASP A 48 -3.97 4.22 -9.81
CA ASP A 48 -4.36 5.53 -9.30
C ASP A 48 -3.82 5.72 -7.87
N VAL A 49 -2.65 6.33 -7.75
CA VAL A 49 -1.97 6.55 -6.47
C VAL A 49 -2.79 7.42 -5.49
N THR A 50 -3.79 8.17 -5.96
CA THR A 50 -4.59 9.06 -5.10
C THR A 50 -5.52 8.32 -4.14
N LYS A 51 -5.83 7.04 -4.43
CA LYS A 51 -6.65 6.15 -3.59
C LYS A 51 -5.94 5.66 -2.33
N TYR A 52 -4.61 5.77 -2.28
CA TYR A 52 -3.79 5.15 -1.25
C TYR A 52 -3.32 6.17 -0.22
N GLY A 53 -3.34 5.77 1.05
CA GLY A 53 -2.57 6.42 2.09
C GLY A 53 -1.11 6.01 2.07
N LEU A 54 -0.84 4.73 1.76
CA LEU A 54 0.52 4.18 1.66
C LEU A 54 0.59 3.01 0.67
N ILE A 55 1.65 2.99 -0.14
CA ILE A 55 2.05 1.84 -0.97
C ILE A 55 3.46 1.43 -0.55
N TYR A 56 3.71 0.14 -0.41
CA TYR A 56 5.07 -0.37 -0.25
C TYR A 56 5.35 -1.55 -1.19
N ALA A 57 6.61 -1.67 -1.59
CA ALA A 57 7.08 -2.77 -2.42
C ALA A 57 8.55 -3.09 -2.12
N GLY A 58 8.82 -4.32 -1.68
CA GLY A 58 10.18 -4.84 -1.60
C GLY A 58 10.76 -5.05 -3.01
N ALA A 59 12.01 -4.63 -3.24
CA ALA A 59 12.58 -4.60 -4.58
C ALA A 59 12.72 -5.99 -5.24
N GLN A 60 13.02 -7.01 -4.44
CA GLN A 60 13.39 -8.38 -4.83
C GLN A 60 12.32 -9.21 -5.58
N LYS A 61 11.26 -8.57 -6.05
CA LYS A 61 10.20 -9.19 -6.85
C LYS A 61 10.09 -8.44 -8.18
N ASN A 62 9.23 -7.43 -8.26
CA ASN A 62 8.90 -6.79 -9.53
C ASN A 62 9.77 -5.56 -9.86
N LEU A 63 10.63 -5.13 -8.93
CA LEU A 63 11.35 -3.86 -9.01
C LEU A 63 12.87 -4.02 -9.19
N GLY A 64 13.44 -5.20 -8.93
CA GLY A 64 14.84 -5.51 -9.22
C GLY A 64 15.51 -6.38 -8.14
N ALA A 65 16.78 -6.08 -7.85
CA ALA A 65 17.57 -6.83 -6.87
C ALA A 65 17.11 -6.55 -5.43
N ALA A 66 17.36 -7.50 -4.54
CA ALA A 66 17.09 -7.35 -3.11
C ALA A 66 17.95 -6.26 -2.45
N GLY A 67 17.44 -5.68 -1.36
CA GLY A 67 18.19 -4.74 -0.51
C GLY A 67 17.54 -3.37 -0.31
N VAL A 68 16.38 -3.10 -0.93
CA VAL A 68 15.64 -1.85 -0.75
C VAL A 68 14.13 -2.08 -0.80
N THR A 69 13.38 -1.25 -0.09
CA THR A 69 11.91 -1.19 -0.15
C THR A 69 11.50 0.20 -0.62
N LEU A 70 10.70 0.26 -1.69
CA LEU A 70 10.02 1.47 -2.11
C LEU A 70 8.83 1.72 -1.19
N VAL A 71 8.68 2.97 -0.72
CA VAL A 71 7.49 3.44 -0.01
C VAL A 71 7.01 4.72 -0.67
N ILE A 72 5.74 4.74 -1.06
CA ILE A 72 5.02 5.95 -1.49
C ILE A 72 4.00 6.23 -0.39
N ILE A 73 4.11 7.37 0.26
CA ILE A 73 3.28 7.74 1.42
C ILE A 73 2.61 9.08 1.19
N ARG A 74 1.35 9.19 1.60
CA ARG A 74 0.60 10.45 1.59
C ARG A 74 1.22 11.40 2.61
N GLU A 75 1.52 12.63 2.19
CA GLU A 75 2.31 13.59 2.96
C GLU A 75 1.77 13.83 4.39
N ILE A 76 0.46 13.88 4.57
CA ILE A 76 -0.16 14.04 5.90
C ILE A 76 0.22 12.91 6.87
N TRP A 77 0.32 11.67 6.39
CA TRP A 77 0.72 10.52 7.21
C TRP A 77 2.21 10.53 7.55
N TYR A 78 3.04 11.04 6.65
CA TYR A 78 4.46 11.23 6.92
C TYR A 78 4.68 12.21 8.09
N HIS A 79 3.92 13.30 8.15
CA HIS A 79 4.01 14.28 9.23
C HIS A 79 3.55 13.70 10.58
N VAL A 80 2.43 12.97 10.60
CA VAL A 80 1.94 12.27 11.81
C VAL A 80 2.99 11.28 12.34
N ALA A 81 3.62 10.50 11.45
CA ALA A 81 4.67 9.56 11.83
C ALA A 81 5.90 10.28 12.42
N ARG A 82 6.31 11.41 11.84
CA ARG A 82 7.42 12.23 12.36
C ARG A 82 7.12 12.81 13.73
N GLU A 83 5.94 13.37 13.94
CA GLU A 83 5.56 13.93 15.25
C GLU A 83 5.52 12.82 16.31
N SER A 84 4.90 11.69 16.00
CA SER A 84 4.88 10.51 16.88
C SER A 84 6.28 10.04 17.26
N SER A 85 7.22 10.06 16.32
CA SER A 85 8.62 9.69 16.58
C SER A 85 9.40 10.69 17.43
N SER A 86 8.94 11.94 17.54
CA SER A 86 9.58 12.96 18.38
C SER A 86 9.19 12.88 19.87
N TYR A 87 8.14 12.11 20.19
CA TYR A 87 7.70 11.80 21.54
C TYR A 87 8.20 10.44 22.06
N ALA A 88 8.98 9.71 21.27
CA ALA A 88 9.58 8.41 21.60
C ALA A 88 11.08 8.54 21.85
#